data_AF-A0AA42Y0W9-F1
#
_entry.id   AF-A0AA42Y0W9-F1
#
_cell.length_a   1.000
_cell.length_b   1.000
_cell.length_c   1.000
_cell.angle_alpha   90.00
_cell.angle_beta   90.00
_cell.angle_gamma   90.00
#
_symmetry.space_group_name_H-M   'P 1'
#
loop_
_entity.id
_entity.type
_entity.pdbx_description
1 polymer ?
#
loop_
_entity_poly.entity_id
_entity_poly.type
_entity_poly.pdbx_seq_one_letter_code
_entity_poly.pdbx_strand_id
1 'polypeptide(L)'
;MTRRRFLLLAAGAEVGLLLVAVGLGWVWQIPVLAALVPSVAGLVVGGLAIVPLLGLLWWVTGSGWAPFRRLVSEVDEHLLPLFRACSLPELALIAAAAGMGEEALFRGVIQPVVGTMAGIWIGVVVASVFFGLAHLITPTYAVLAGLIGMYLGALAVFTGGIWAPVVTHAGYDFLALALWVRSPRSPAADHPEGPPTLRPGLDDPS
;
A
#
# COMPACT_ATOMS: atom_id res chain seq x y z
N MET A 1 1.22 -21.62 0.88
CA MET A 1 1.33 -21.30 2.33
C MET A 1 -0.04 -21.45 2.97
N THR A 2 -0.16 -21.88 4.23
CA THR A 2 -1.50 -21.98 4.89
C THR A 2 -1.97 -20.60 5.36
N ARG A 3 -3.29 -20.33 5.34
CA ARG A 3 -3.90 -19.07 5.83
C ARG A 3 -3.40 -18.67 7.23
N ARG A 4 -3.39 -19.62 8.16
CA ARG A 4 -2.90 -19.37 9.53
C ARG A 4 -1.43 -18.94 9.56
N ARG A 5 -0.57 -19.57 8.76
CA ARG A 5 0.85 -19.18 8.67
C ARG A 5 0.99 -17.80 8.07
N PHE A 6 0.20 -17.45 7.04
CA PHE A 6 0.18 -16.11 6.46
C PHE A 6 -0.14 -15.04 7.49
N LEU A 7 -1.25 -15.20 8.21
CA LEU A 7 -1.68 -14.22 9.21
C LEU A 7 -0.66 -14.03 10.33
N LEU A 8 -0.03 -15.12 10.80
CA LEU A 8 1.01 -15.04 11.82
C LEU A 8 2.27 -14.33 11.32
N LEU A 9 2.67 -14.58 10.07
CA LEU A 9 3.83 -13.90 9.47
C LEU A 9 3.56 -12.42 9.24
N ALA A 10 2.38 -12.07 8.71
CA ALA A 10 1.97 -10.68 8.52
C ALA A 10 1.95 -9.94 9.87
N ALA A 11 1.19 -10.45 10.85
CA ALA A 11 1.14 -9.83 12.18
C ALA A 11 2.52 -9.76 12.85
N GLY A 12 3.34 -10.79 12.70
CA GLY A 12 4.71 -10.81 13.23
C GLY A 12 5.62 -9.77 12.58
N ALA A 13 5.50 -9.56 11.27
CA ALA A 13 6.24 -8.53 10.55
C ALA A 13 5.86 -7.12 11.03
N GLU A 14 4.56 -6.84 11.16
CA GLU A 14 4.08 -5.53 11.61
C GLU A 14 4.44 -5.21 13.06
N VAL A 15 4.31 -6.21 13.95
CA VAL A 15 4.79 -6.07 15.33
C VAL A 15 6.30 -5.86 15.36
N GLY A 16 7.05 -6.57 14.51
CA GLY A 16 8.49 -6.39 14.35
C GLY A 16 8.84 -4.96 13.92
N LEU A 17 8.14 -4.41 12.93
CA LEU A 17 8.31 -3.02 12.48
C LEU A 17 8.03 -2.02 13.59
N LEU A 18 6.96 -2.19 14.35
CA LEU A 18 6.66 -1.33 15.50
C LEU A 18 7.75 -1.41 16.57
N LEU A 19 8.27 -2.59 16.87
CA LEU A 19 9.37 -2.76 17.82
C LEU A 19 10.67 -2.09 17.32
N VAL A 20 10.97 -2.23 16.03
CA VAL A 20 12.09 -1.51 15.39
C VAL A 20 11.88 -0.01 15.48
N ALA A 21 10.66 0.49 15.23
CA ALA A 21 10.34 1.90 15.36
C ALA A 21 10.56 2.39 16.79
N VAL A 22 10.09 1.67 17.81
CA VAL A 22 10.32 2.02 19.21
C VAL A 22 11.82 2.00 19.56
N GLY A 23 12.55 0.98 19.10
CA GLY A 23 14.00 0.86 19.35
C GLY A 23 14.81 1.99 18.70
N LEU A 24 14.54 2.30 17.43
CA LEU A 24 15.18 3.43 16.73
C LEU A 24 14.75 4.77 17.35
N GLY A 25 13.48 4.92 17.71
CA GLY A 25 12.98 6.09 18.42
C GLY A 25 13.74 6.34 19.71
N TRP A 26 14.02 5.29 20.48
CA TRP A 26 14.84 5.39 21.68
C TRP A 26 16.29 5.82 21.37
N VAL A 27 16.94 5.25 20.35
CA VAL A 27 18.32 5.62 19.96
C VAL A 27 18.41 7.10 19.58
N TRP A 28 17.44 7.61 18.81
CA TRP A 28 17.41 9.00 18.33
C TRP A 28 16.61 9.96 19.22
N GLN A 29 16.18 9.51 20.41
CA GLN A 29 15.40 10.31 21.36
C GLN A 29 14.09 10.88 20.76
N ILE A 30 13.48 10.16 19.82
CA ILE A 30 12.16 10.47 19.26
C ILE A 30 11.08 9.77 20.11
N PRO A 31 10.08 10.49 20.63
CA PRO A 31 9.05 9.91 21.50
C PRO A 31 7.97 9.19 20.69
N VAL A 32 8.31 8.06 20.07
CA VAL A 32 7.41 7.28 19.20
C VAL A 32 6.10 6.91 19.91
N LEU A 33 6.17 6.53 21.19
CA LEU A 33 4.98 6.19 21.97
C LEU A 33 4.03 7.39 22.17
N ALA A 34 4.56 8.61 22.20
CA ALA A 34 3.73 9.81 22.26
C ALA A 34 3.04 10.07 20.92
N ALA A 35 3.69 9.74 19.79
CA ALA A 35 3.08 9.83 18.47
C ALA A 35 1.90 8.85 18.29
N LEU A 36 1.88 7.75 19.07
CA LEU A 36 0.79 6.76 19.06
C LEU A 36 -0.48 7.21 19.79
N VAL A 37 -0.52 8.41 20.39
CA VAL A 37 -1.73 8.92 21.05
C VAL A 37 -2.78 9.31 20.00
N PRO A 38 -3.98 8.69 19.99
CA PRO A 38 -5.04 9.00 19.03
C PRO A 38 -5.49 10.46 19.11
N SER A 39 -5.75 11.05 17.95
CA SER A 39 -6.39 12.37 17.85
C SER A 39 -7.67 12.29 17.02
N VAL A 40 -8.76 12.88 17.52
CA VAL A 40 -10.05 12.91 16.80
C VAL A 40 -9.89 13.59 15.43
N ALA A 41 -9.15 14.70 15.39
CA ALA A 41 -8.81 15.38 14.15
C ALA A 41 -8.07 14.46 13.18
N GLY A 42 -7.11 13.65 13.67
CA GLY A 42 -6.39 12.68 12.87
C GLY A 42 -7.30 11.61 12.30
N LEU A 43 -8.24 11.07 13.08
CA LEU A 43 -9.21 10.08 12.60
C LEU A 43 -10.11 10.63 11.48
N VAL A 44 -10.64 11.85 11.66
CA VAL A 44 -11.52 12.49 10.69
C VAL A 44 -10.78 12.86 9.41
N VAL A 45 -9.64 13.56 9.53
CA VAL A 45 -8.82 13.95 8.39
C VAL A 45 -8.28 12.72 7.66
N GLY A 46 -7.83 11.71 8.42
CA GLY A 46 -7.34 10.46 7.87
C GLY A 46 -8.39 9.71 7.06
N GLY A 47 -9.64 9.67 7.54
CA GLY A 47 -10.77 9.08 6.80
C GLY A 47 -11.06 9.80 5.49
N LEU A 48 -11.08 11.14 5.49
CA LEU A 48 -11.27 11.93 4.27
C LEU A 48 -10.11 11.75 3.27
N ALA A 49 -8.89 11.63 3.79
CA ALA A 49 -7.67 11.45 3.02
C ALA A 49 -7.59 10.08 2.28
N ILE A 50 -8.48 9.13 2.56
CA ILE A 50 -8.59 7.88 1.80
C ILE A 50 -9.08 8.14 0.37
N VAL A 51 -10.00 9.10 0.19
CA VAL A 51 -10.67 9.38 -1.09
C VAL A 51 -9.72 9.59 -2.27
N PRO A 52 -8.69 10.46 -2.20
CA PRO A 52 -7.75 10.62 -3.31
C PRO A 52 -6.98 9.33 -3.64
N LEU A 53 -6.68 8.50 -2.63
CA LEU A 53 -5.99 7.22 -2.87
C LEU A 53 -6.90 6.20 -3.57
N LEU A 54 -8.20 6.19 -3.26
CA LEU A 54 -9.18 5.38 -4.01
C LEU A 54 -9.32 5.86 -5.45
N GLY A 55 -9.28 7.18 -5.67
CA GLY A 55 -9.23 7.76 -7.03
C GLY A 55 -7.98 7.32 -7.80
N LEU A 56 -6.82 7.34 -7.15
CA LEU A 56 -5.57 6.82 -7.72
C LEU A 56 -5.66 5.32 -8.05
N LEU A 57 -6.21 4.52 -7.13
CA LEU A 57 -6.42 3.09 -7.35
C LEU A 57 -7.33 2.82 -8.56
N TRP A 58 -8.45 3.53 -8.65
CA TRP A 58 -9.37 3.43 -9.78
C TRP A 58 -8.67 3.79 -11.08
N TRP A 59 -7.89 4.86 -11.09
CA TRP A 59 -7.13 5.28 -12.27
C TRP A 59 -6.08 4.24 -12.68
N VAL A 60 -5.26 3.75 -11.74
CA VAL A 60 -4.20 2.76 -12.01
C VAL A 60 -4.81 1.45 -12.53
N THR A 61 -5.87 0.94 -11.89
CA THR A 61 -6.50 -0.33 -12.26
C THR A 61 -7.36 -0.25 -13.52
N GLY A 62 -7.85 0.93 -13.90
CA GLY A 62 -8.60 1.17 -15.13
C GLY A 62 -7.74 1.64 -16.32
N SER A 63 -6.44 1.83 -16.13
CA SER A 63 -5.57 2.42 -17.15
C SER A 63 -5.00 1.38 -18.11
N GLY A 64 -5.02 1.73 -19.41
CA GLY A 64 -4.34 1.00 -20.48
C GLY A 64 -2.85 1.33 -20.61
N TRP A 65 -2.22 1.98 -19.63
CA TRP A 65 -0.78 2.25 -19.69
C TRP A 65 0.03 1.00 -19.30
N ALA A 66 1.00 0.61 -20.13
CA ALA A 66 1.73 -0.65 -19.97
C ALA A 66 2.43 -0.83 -18.59
N PRO A 67 3.07 0.19 -17.99
CA PRO A 67 3.62 0.10 -16.64
C PRO A 67 2.56 -0.16 -15.56
N PHE A 68 1.37 0.42 -15.66
CA PHE A 68 0.27 0.17 -14.72
C PHE A 68 -0.31 -1.23 -14.89
N ARG A 69 -0.49 -1.71 -16.14
CA ARG A 69 -0.93 -3.09 -16.37
C ARG A 69 0.05 -4.10 -15.79
N ARG A 70 1.36 -3.87 -15.97
CA ARG A 70 2.40 -4.73 -15.39
C ARG A 70 2.37 -4.72 -13.85
N LEU A 71 2.17 -3.55 -13.24
CA LEU A 71 1.98 -3.47 -11.80
C LEU A 71 0.77 -4.30 -11.34
N VAL A 72 -0.38 -4.09 -11.98
CA VAL A 72 -1.64 -4.78 -11.66
C VAL A 72 -1.48 -6.29 -11.83
N SER A 73 -0.83 -6.77 -12.89
CA SER A 73 -0.61 -8.21 -13.12
C SER A 73 0.27 -8.83 -12.03
N GLU A 74 1.36 -8.18 -11.62
CA GLU A 74 2.25 -8.67 -10.57
C GLU A 74 1.52 -8.75 -9.21
N VAL A 75 0.68 -7.77 -8.90
CA VAL A 75 -0.18 -7.79 -7.70
C VAL A 75 -1.20 -8.93 -7.78
N ASP A 76 -1.86 -9.11 -8.92
CA ASP A 76 -2.88 -10.15 -9.14
C ASP A 76 -2.30 -11.57 -9.08
N GLU A 77 -1.10 -11.78 -9.63
CA GLU A 77 -0.44 -13.08 -9.70
C GLU A 77 0.22 -13.48 -8.38
N HIS A 78 0.81 -12.53 -7.64
CA HIS A 78 1.65 -12.84 -6.48
C HIS A 78 1.03 -12.45 -5.14
N LEU A 79 0.35 -11.31 -5.05
CA LEU A 79 -0.18 -10.82 -3.78
C LEU A 79 -1.63 -11.25 -3.56
N LEU A 80 -2.50 -11.05 -4.55
CA LEU A 80 -3.94 -11.29 -4.43
C LEU A 80 -4.30 -12.72 -3.98
N PRO A 81 -3.61 -13.80 -4.41
CA PRO A 81 -3.91 -15.16 -3.96
C PRO A 81 -3.73 -15.35 -2.44
N LEU A 82 -2.83 -14.61 -1.80
CA LEU A 82 -2.61 -14.66 -0.35
C LEU A 82 -3.82 -14.09 0.41
N PHE A 83 -4.40 -13.01 -0.12
CA PHE A 83 -5.52 -12.29 0.48
C PHE A 83 -6.89 -12.90 0.16
N ARG A 84 -7.03 -13.60 -0.97
CA ARG A 84 -8.28 -14.29 -1.36
C ARG A 84 -8.77 -15.33 -0.35
N ALA A 85 -7.85 -15.91 0.42
CA ALA A 85 -8.19 -16.87 1.47
C ALA A 85 -8.65 -16.21 2.79
N CYS A 86 -8.56 -14.88 2.92
CA CYS A 86 -8.85 -14.15 4.14
C CYS A 86 -10.30 -13.66 4.19
N SER A 87 -10.88 -13.63 5.39
CA SER A 87 -12.17 -13.01 5.63
C SER A 87 -12.04 -11.48 5.74
N LEU A 88 -13.16 -10.74 5.66
CA LEU A 88 -13.11 -9.27 5.85
C LEU A 88 -12.47 -8.83 7.17
N PRO A 89 -12.82 -9.41 8.32
CA PRO A 89 -12.17 -9.06 9.58
C PRO A 89 -10.66 -9.29 9.55
N GLU A 90 -10.19 -10.31 8.84
CA GLU A 90 -8.75 -10.59 8.70
C GLU A 90 -8.06 -9.57 7.80
N LEU A 91 -8.69 -9.19 6.68
CA LEU A 91 -8.18 -8.12 5.84
C LEU A 91 -8.11 -6.80 6.60
N ALA A 92 -9.15 -6.48 7.39
CA ALA A 92 -9.16 -5.30 8.25
C ALA A 92 -8.05 -5.34 9.31
N LEU A 93 -7.83 -6.51 9.92
CA LEU A 93 -6.76 -6.69 10.91
C LEU A 93 -5.38 -6.53 10.29
N ILE A 94 -5.13 -7.13 9.12
CA ILE A 94 -3.86 -7.00 8.40
C ILE A 94 -3.63 -5.53 8.02
N ALA A 95 -4.61 -4.87 7.41
CA ALA A 95 -4.49 -3.48 6.99
C ALA A 95 -4.28 -2.53 8.18
N ALA A 96 -4.96 -2.76 9.30
CA ALA A 96 -4.75 -1.98 10.52
C ALA A 96 -3.36 -2.20 11.12
N ALA A 97 -2.86 -3.45 11.10
CA ALA A 97 -1.53 -3.77 11.58
C ALA A 97 -0.46 -3.10 10.70
N ALA A 98 -0.57 -3.21 9.37
CA ALA A 98 0.34 -2.59 8.41
C ALA A 98 0.34 -1.06 8.52
N GLY A 99 -0.84 -0.44 8.48
CA GLY A 99 -0.97 1.00 8.65
C GLY A 99 -0.42 1.50 10.00
N MET A 100 -0.50 0.71 11.07
CA MET A 100 0.12 1.09 12.35
C MET A 100 1.64 0.90 12.35
N GLY A 101 2.13 -0.28 11.96
CA GLY A 101 3.54 -0.65 12.03
C GLY A 101 4.40 0.18 11.09
N GLU A 102 3.97 0.32 9.84
CA GLU A 102 4.69 1.09 8.83
C GLU A 102 4.69 2.59 9.17
N GLU A 103 3.54 3.19 9.50
CA GLU A 103 3.51 4.62 9.82
C GLU A 103 4.27 4.96 11.09
N ALA A 104 4.29 4.06 12.09
CA ALA A 104 5.15 4.23 13.26
C ALA A 104 6.64 4.29 12.88
N LEU A 105 7.10 3.44 11.96
CA LEU A 105 8.49 3.46 11.50
C LEU A 105 8.78 4.68 10.61
N PHE A 106 8.03 4.86 9.54
CA PHE A 106 8.34 5.87 8.54
C PHE A 106 8.03 7.29 9.04
N ARG A 107 6.86 7.51 9.66
CA ARG A 107 6.38 8.85 10.06
C ARG A 107 6.65 9.12 11.53
N GLY A 108 6.64 8.07 12.36
CA GLY A 108 7.00 8.17 13.78
C GLY A 108 8.50 8.22 14.03
N VAL A 109 9.35 7.75 13.12
CA VAL A 109 10.83 7.71 13.32
C VAL A 109 11.61 8.31 12.16
N ILE A 110 11.61 7.69 10.98
CA ILE A 110 12.54 8.06 9.90
C ILE A 110 12.34 9.53 9.49
N GLN A 111 11.09 9.94 9.25
CA GLN A 111 10.73 11.31 8.90
C GLN A 111 11.16 12.32 9.97
N PRO A 112 10.83 12.17 11.28
CA PRO A 112 11.26 13.12 12.29
C PRO A 112 12.77 13.09 12.55
N VAL A 113 13.44 11.93 12.51
CA VAL A 113 14.91 11.84 12.65
C VAL A 113 15.61 12.64 11.56
N VAL A 114 15.25 12.44 10.30
CA VAL A 114 15.83 13.22 9.20
C VAL A 114 15.35 14.69 9.29
N GLY A 115 14.11 14.89 9.72
CA GLY A 115 13.51 16.21 9.90
C GLY A 115 14.25 17.09 10.89
N THR A 116 14.74 16.53 12.00
CA THR A 116 15.55 17.27 13.00
C THR A 116 16.96 17.58 12.50
N MET A 117 17.49 16.78 11.57
CA MET A 117 18.85 16.94 11.03
C MET A 117 18.91 17.89 9.82
N ALA A 118 17.92 17.83 8.93
CA ALA A 118 17.96 18.46 7.62
C ALA A 118 16.72 19.29 7.28
N GLY A 119 15.71 19.31 8.16
CA GLY A 119 14.46 20.03 7.95
C GLY A 119 13.28 19.12 7.61
N ILE A 120 12.10 19.52 8.05
CA ILE A 120 10.89 18.70 8.06
C ILE A 120 10.54 18.10 6.69
N TRP A 121 10.62 18.89 5.63
CA TRP A 121 10.28 18.45 4.27
C TRP A 121 11.33 17.52 3.67
N ILE A 122 12.61 17.65 4.05
CA ILE A 122 13.64 16.68 3.67
C ILE A 122 13.35 15.34 4.36
N GLY A 123 12.90 15.38 5.62
CA GLY A 123 12.43 14.19 6.33
C GLY A 123 11.29 13.48 5.61
N VAL A 124 10.29 14.24 5.13
CA VAL A 124 9.19 13.68 4.32
C VAL A 124 9.73 13.02 3.07
N VAL A 125 10.59 13.69 2.30
CA VAL A 125 11.16 13.15 1.05
C VAL A 125 11.92 11.86 1.31
N VAL A 126 12.84 11.84 2.29
CA VAL A 126 13.67 10.66 2.59
C VAL A 126 12.84 9.48 3.08
N ALA A 127 11.91 9.71 4.00
CA ALA A 127 11.01 8.66 4.47
C ALA A 127 10.16 8.09 3.32
N SER A 128 9.71 8.94 2.40
CA SER A 128 8.92 8.55 1.23
C SER A 128 9.73 7.73 0.21
N VAL A 129 11.01 8.06 0.01
CA VAL A 129 11.91 7.28 -0.83
C VAL A 129 12.11 5.89 -0.23
N PHE A 130 12.39 5.79 1.08
CA PHE A 130 12.52 4.48 1.73
C PHE A 130 11.21 3.68 1.72
N PHE A 131 10.07 4.34 1.90
CA PHE A 131 8.76 3.71 1.77
C PHE A 131 8.55 3.13 0.36
N GLY A 132 8.87 3.90 -0.69
CA GLY A 132 8.80 3.41 -2.06
C GLY A 132 9.74 2.22 -2.33
N LEU A 133 10.97 2.29 -1.81
CA LEU A 133 11.95 1.19 -1.94
C LEU A 133 11.52 -0.09 -1.22
N ALA A 134 10.82 0.03 -0.09
CA ALA A 134 10.24 -1.12 0.61
C ALA A 134 9.15 -1.83 -0.20
N HIS A 135 8.54 -1.14 -1.17
CA HIS A 135 7.46 -1.63 -2.03
C HIS A 135 7.93 -1.97 -3.46
N LEU A 136 9.22 -2.28 -3.64
CA LEU A 136 9.81 -2.53 -4.95
C LEU A 136 9.47 -3.94 -5.50
N ILE A 137 8.21 -4.12 -5.93
CA ILE A 137 7.80 -5.27 -6.78
C ILE A 137 8.05 -4.93 -8.25
N THR A 138 7.63 -3.73 -8.64
CA THR A 138 7.99 -3.11 -9.92
C THR A 138 8.50 -1.69 -9.65
N PRO A 139 9.32 -1.11 -10.54
CA PRO A 139 9.72 0.30 -10.41
C PRO A 139 8.51 1.24 -10.34
N THR A 140 7.44 0.92 -11.07
CA THR A 140 6.19 1.68 -11.02
C THR A 140 5.52 1.59 -9.67
N TYR A 141 5.51 0.40 -9.02
CA TYR A 141 4.98 0.28 -7.67
C TYR A 141 5.78 1.13 -6.69
N ALA A 142 7.11 1.04 -6.73
CA ALA A 142 7.98 1.80 -5.83
C ALA A 142 7.78 3.31 -5.98
N VAL A 143 7.64 3.82 -7.21
CA VAL A 143 7.35 5.23 -7.46
C VAL A 143 5.97 5.62 -6.90
N LEU A 144 4.92 4.85 -7.19
CA LEU A 144 3.58 5.14 -6.68
C LEU A 144 3.52 5.07 -5.15
N ALA A 145 4.11 4.04 -4.55
CA ALA A 145 4.24 3.89 -3.11
C ALA A 145 5.02 5.07 -2.50
N GLY A 146 6.11 5.52 -3.14
CA GLY A 146 6.84 6.71 -2.70
C GLY A 146 6.01 7.99 -2.78
N LEU A 147 5.18 8.17 -3.82
CA LEU A 147 4.26 9.31 -3.94
C LEU A 147 3.14 9.27 -2.89
N ILE A 148 2.56 8.08 -2.64
CA ILE A 148 1.64 7.86 -1.52
C ILE A 148 2.35 8.16 -0.21
N GLY A 149 3.61 7.75 -0.08
CA GLY A 149 4.41 7.98 1.10
C GLY A 149 4.65 9.47 1.36
N MET A 150 4.85 10.27 0.31
CA MET A 150 4.96 11.73 0.37
C MET A 150 3.66 12.34 0.84
N TYR A 151 2.53 11.86 0.32
CA TYR A 151 1.20 12.29 0.72
C TYR A 151 0.92 12.00 2.21
N LEU A 152 1.20 10.79 2.68
CA LEU A 152 1.08 10.40 4.09
C LEU A 152 2.03 11.20 5.00
N GLY A 153 3.25 11.43 4.55
CA GLY A 153 4.23 12.23 5.29
C GLY A 153 3.81 13.70 5.42
N ALA A 154 3.27 14.30 4.37
CA ALA A 154 2.67 15.64 4.42
C ALA A 154 1.45 15.68 5.35
N LEU A 155 0.61 14.64 5.32
CA LEU A 155 -0.54 14.51 6.23
C LEU A 155 -0.10 14.50 7.70
N ALA A 156 1.00 13.79 8.02
CA ALA A 156 1.59 13.79 9.36
C ALA A 156 2.05 15.20 9.77
N VAL A 157 2.69 15.94 8.86
CA VAL A 157 3.14 17.33 9.11
C VAL A 157 1.96 18.24 9.41
N PHE A 158 0.91 18.22 8.59
CA PHE A 158 -0.23 19.13 8.74
C PHE A 158 -1.13 18.79 9.92
N THR A 159 -1.23 17.52 10.31
CA THR A 159 -2.06 17.08 11.44
C THR A 159 -1.31 17.00 12.75
N GLY A 160 0.02 17.10 12.73
CA GLY A 160 0.88 17.07 13.92
C GLY A 160 0.97 15.69 14.58
N GLY A 161 0.64 14.62 13.88
CA GLY A 161 0.68 13.26 14.41
C GLY A 161 0.46 12.20 13.34
N ILE A 162 0.66 10.93 13.71
CA ILE A 162 0.61 9.83 12.75
C ILE A 162 -0.77 9.20 12.58
N TRP A 163 -1.78 9.59 13.36
CA TRP A 163 -3.11 8.97 13.26
C TRP A 163 -3.84 9.27 11.95
N ALA A 164 -3.64 10.45 11.37
CA ALA A 164 -4.17 10.73 10.04
C ALA A 164 -3.57 9.79 8.99
N PRO A 165 -2.24 9.67 8.83
CA PRO A 165 -1.68 8.72 7.87
C PRO A 165 -1.96 7.25 8.23
N VAL A 166 -2.00 6.86 9.51
CA VAL A 166 -2.36 5.48 9.93
C VAL A 166 -3.77 5.12 9.42
N VAL A 167 -4.76 5.99 9.66
CA VAL A 167 -6.14 5.74 9.20
C VAL A 167 -6.23 5.76 7.69
N THR A 168 -5.55 6.70 7.03
CA THR A 168 -5.53 6.78 5.57
C THR A 168 -4.93 5.52 4.95
N HIS A 169 -3.78 5.07 5.44
CA HIS A 169 -3.06 3.90 4.95
C HIS A 169 -3.88 2.63 5.21
N ALA A 170 -4.24 2.35 6.46
CA ALA A 170 -5.02 1.16 6.81
C ALA A 170 -6.38 1.13 6.10
N GLY A 171 -7.05 2.28 6.00
CA GLY A 171 -8.33 2.39 5.31
C GLY A 171 -8.21 2.16 3.81
N TYR A 172 -7.19 2.73 3.17
CA TYR A 172 -6.89 2.51 1.77
C TYR A 172 -6.62 1.03 1.49
N ASP A 173 -5.73 0.40 2.24
CA ASP A 173 -5.36 -1.01 2.06
C ASP A 173 -6.55 -1.93 2.25
N PHE A 174 -7.33 -1.72 3.30
CA PHE A 174 -8.53 -2.50 3.56
C PHE A 174 -9.51 -2.40 2.39
N LEU A 175 -9.82 -1.19 1.93
CA LEU A 175 -10.77 -0.98 0.84
C LEU A 175 -10.23 -1.51 -0.49
N ALA A 176 -8.96 -1.27 -0.80
CA ALA A 176 -8.30 -1.80 -2.00
C ALA A 176 -8.40 -3.33 -2.02
N LEU A 177 -8.00 -4.01 -0.93
CA LEU A 177 -8.07 -5.46 -0.83
C LEU A 177 -9.52 -5.97 -0.86
N ALA A 178 -10.43 -5.37 -0.09
CA ALA A 178 -11.82 -5.80 -0.02
C ALA A 178 -12.56 -5.67 -1.36
N LEU A 179 -12.28 -4.62 -2.13
CA LEU A 179 -12.85 -4.42 -3.46
C LEU A 179 -12.20 -5.35 -4.49
N TRP A 180 -10.89 -5.52 -4.43
CA TRP A 180 -10.12 -6.24 -5.46
C TRP A 180 -10.20 -7.75 -5.31
N VAL A 181 -10.10 -8.29 -4.08
CA VAL A 181 -10.28 -9.73 -3.81
C VAL A 181 -11.65 -10.25 -4.25
N ARG A 182 -12.66 -9.37 -4.20
CA ARG A 182 -14.06 -9.70 -4.53
C ARG A 182 -14.47 -9.34 -5.94
N SER A 183 -13.61 -8.65 -6.68
CA SER A 183 -13.90 -8.35 -8.07
C SER A 183 -13.81 -9.65 -8.89
N PRO A 184 -14.85 -10.03 -9.65
CA PRO A 184 -14.80 -11.15 -10.59
C PRO A 184 -13.96 -10.75 -11.80
N ARG A 185 -12.65 -10.52 -11.62
CA ARG A 185 -11.71 -10.35 -12.73
C ARG A 185 -11.35 -11.73 -13.25
N SER A 186 -11.87 -12.08 -14.43
CA SER A 186 -11.50 -13.28 -15.16
C SER A 186 -10.03 -13.16 -15.62
N PRO A 187 -9.15 -14.12 -15.32
CA PRO A 187 -7.72 -14.08 -15.73
C PRO A 187 -7.46 -14.10 -17.25
N ALA A 188 -8.49 -14.06 -18.09
CA ALA A 188 -8.40 -14.34 -19.53
C ALA A 188 -9.08 -13.31 -20.45
N ALA A 189 -9.59 -12.19 -19.94
CA ALA A 189 -10.40 -11.27 -20.75
C ALA A 189 -9.61 -10.12 -21.43
N ASP A 190 -8.31 -9.97 -21.16
CA ASP A 190 -7.51 -8.82 -21.62
C ASP A 190 -6.49 -9.13 -22.74
N HIS A 191 -6.57 -10.30 -23.35
CA HIS A 191 -5.93 -10.56 -24.64
C HIS A 191 -6.98 -10.51 -25.74
N PRO A 192 -7.13 -9.39 -26.48
CA PRO A 192 -7.64 -9.49 -27.83
C PRO A 192 -6.54 -10.20 -28.63
N GLU A 193 -6.61 -11.54 -28.70
CA GLU A 193 -6.00 -12.22 -29.83
C GLU A 193 -6.57 -11.56 -31.09
N GLY A 194 -5.67 -11.21 -32.01
CA GLY A 194 -5.96 -10.40 -33.18
C GLY A 194 -7.10 -10.95 -34.04
N PRO A 195 -7.55 -10.17 -35.05
CA PRO A 195 -8.69 -10.55 -35.87
C PRO A 195 -8.54 -11.98 -36.39
N PRO A 196 -9.64 -12.77 -36.39
CA PRO A 196 -9.58 -14.17 -36.80
C PRO A 196 -8.97 -14.23 -38.19
N THR A 197 -7.81 -14.86 -38.30
CA THR A 197 -7.23 -15.20 -39.60
C THR A 197 -8.27 -16.06 -40.31
N LEU A 198 -8.90 -15.49 -41.33
CA LEU A 198 -9.77 -16.21 -42.24
C LEU A 198 -8.99 -17.41 -42.77
N ARG A 199 -9.38 -18.62 -42.35
CA ARG A 199 -8.95 -19.82 -43.05
C ARG A 199 -9.52 -19.75 -44.46
N PRO A 200 -8.72 -19.81 -45.53
CA PRO A 200 -9.27 -20.07 -46.85
C PRO A 200 -9.75 -21.51 -46.84
N GLY A 201 -11.07 -21.69 -46.81
CA GLY A 201 -11.69 -22.93 -47.23
C GLY A 201 -11.50 -23.05 -48.74
N LEU A 202 -10.82 -24.10 -49.17
CA LEU A 202 -10.96 -24.66 -50.51
C LEU A 202 -11.06 -26.17 -50.34
N ASP A 203 -12.29 -26.62 -50.23
CA ASP A 203 -12.68 -27.89 -50.83
C ASP A 203 -12.63 -27.70 -52.35
N ASP A 204 -11.89 -28.55 -53.07
CA ASP A 204 -12.33 -29.05 -54.38
C ASP A 204 -11.73 -30.44 -54.62
N PRO A 205 -12.55 -31.47 -54.89
CA PRO A 205 -12.08 -32.80 -55.25
C PRO A 205 -11.95 -32.97 -56.76
N SER A 206 -10.77 -33.38 -57.23
CA SER A 206 -10.58 -34.09 -58.51
C SER A 206 -9.31 -34.92 -58.47
#